data_AF-A0A8J7Q6B3-F1
#
_entry.id   AF-A0A8J7Q6B3-F1
#
_cell.length_a   1.000
_cell.length_b   1.000
_cell.length_c   1.000
_cell.angle_alpha   90.00
_cell.angle_beta   90.00
_cell.angle_gamma   90.00
#
_symmetry.space_group_name_H-M   'P 1'
#
loop_
_entity.id
_entity.type
_entity.pdbx_description
1 polymer ?
#
loop_
_entity_poly.entity_id
_entity_poly.type
_entity_poly.pdbx_seq_one_letter_code
_entity_poly.pdbx_strand_id
1 'polypeptide(L)'
;MAKDVPLHKASGTRTTVRLDDDVAAAVEKLRKERNISLSEAVNELARAGLPRQRGPRKPFVQQTHDLGEMLVDVTCTGEVLEYLDSLEYDDR
;
A
#
# COMPACT_ATOMS: atom_id res chain seq x y z
N MET A 1 -13.27 -19.41 16.20
CA MET A 1 -12.36 -18.62 17.06
C MET A 1 -10.91 -18.93 16.65
N ALA A 2 -10.49 -18.48 15.47
CA ALA A 2 -9.11 -18.61 15.02
C ALA A 2 -8.35 -17.36 15.53
N LYS A 3 -7.36 -17.59 16.37
CA LYS A 3 -6.56 -16.52 17.00
C LYS A 3 -5.77 -15.78 15.91
N ASP A 4 -5.93 -14.47 15.86
CA ASP A 4 -4.96 -13.58 15.23
C ASP A 4 -3.62 -13.78 15.93
N VAL A 5 -2.70 -14.47 15.24
CA VAL A 5 -1.30 -14.53 15.64
C VAL A 5 -0.68 -13.21 15.17
N PRO A 6 -0.14 -12.37 16.08
CA PRO A 6 0.54 -11.17 15.67
C PRO A 6 1.77 -11.57 14.86
N LEU A 7 1.85 -11.10 13.61
CA LEU A 7 3.05 -11.17 12.78
C LEU A 7 4.17 -10.43 13.50
N HIS A 8 4.94 -11.14 14.33
CA HIS A 8 6.24 -10.67 14.77
C HIS A 8 7.03 -10.33 13.51
N LYS A 9 7.59 -9.12 13.46
CA LYS A 9 8.52 -8.66 12.42
C LYS A 9 9.50 -9.82 12.13
N ALA A 10 9.43 -10.42 10.95
CA ALA A 10 10.27 -11.56 10.62
C ALA A 10 11.73 -11.18 10.90
N SER A 11 12.37 -11.84 11.87
CA SER A 11 13.78 -11.63 12.15
C SER A 11 14.54 -12.07 10.89
N GLY A 12 15.35 -11.17 10.34
CA GLY A 12 16.15 -11.49 9.16
C GLY A 12 17.04 -12.71 9.43
N THR A 13 17.12 -13.64 8.48
CA THR A 13 18.02 -14.78 8.55
C THR A 13 19.43 -14.36 8.12
N ARG A 14 20.46 -14.79 8.85
CA ARG A 14 21.85 -14.57 8.46
C ARG A 14 22.30 -15.69 7.53
N THR A 15 22.72 -15.35 6.33
CA THR A 15 23.19 -16.31 5.32
C THR A 15 24.50 -15.82 4.73
N THR A 16 25.45 -16.73 4.50
CA THR A 16 26.68 -16.45 3.78
C THR A 16 26.47 -16.84 2.32
N VAL A 17 26.65 -15.89 1.40
CA VAL A 17 26.53 -16.11 -0.05
C VAL A 17 27.82 -15.69 -0.73
N ARG A 18 28.18 -16.36 -1.82
CA ARG A 18 29.26 -15.92 -2.72
C ARG A 18 28.65 -14.99 -3.76
N LEU A 19 29.31 -13.87 -4.03
CA LEU A 19 28.94 -12.91 -5.07
C LEU A 19 30.00 -12.96 -6.16
N ASP A 20 29.56 -12.98 -7.41
CA ASP A 20 30.44 -12.79 -8.55
C ASP A 20 30.90 -11.32 -8.62
N ASP A 21 31.97 -11.06 -9.36
CA ASP A 21 32.64 -9.74 -9.39
C ASP A 21 31.70 -8.62 -9.89
N ASP A 22 30.82 -8.93 -10.84
CA ASP A 22 29.82 -8.01 -11.38
C ASP A 22 28.75 -7.65 -10.34
N VAL A 23 28.27 -8.63 -9.59
CA VAL A 23 27.31 -8.43 -8.49
C VAL A 23 27.94 -7.63 -7.36
N ALA A 24 29.19 -7.93 -6.98
CA ALA A 24 29.91 -7.17 -5.96
C ALA A 24 30.10 -5.70 -6.37
N ALA A 25 30.43 -5.44 -7.64
CA ALA A 25 30.54 -4.08 -8.17
C ALA A 25 29.20 -3.32 -8.14
N ALA A 26 28.10 -3.98 -8.50
CA ALA A 26 26.77 -3.40 -8.44
C ALA A 26 26.34 -3.05 -7.01
N VAL A 27 26.65 -3.92 -6.04
CA VAL A 27 26.41 -3.68 -4.62
C VAL A 27 27.19 -2.46 -4.13
N GLU A 28 28.49 -2.38 -4.43
CA GLU A 28 29.33 -1.24 -4.01
C GLU A 28 28.88 0.09 -4.64
N LYS A 29 28.46 0.07 -5.91
CA LYS A 29 27.87 1.23 -6.56
C LYS A 29 26.63 1.72 -5.81
N LEU A 30 25.71 0.81 -5.49
CA LEU A 30 24.47 1.15 -4.78
C LEU A 30 24.74 1.68 -3.37
N ARG A 31 25.73 1.11 -2.67
CA ARG A 31 26.18 1.59 -1.34
C ARG A 31 26.68 3.03 -1.40
N LYS A 32 27.49 3.38 -2.41
CA LYS A 32 28.01 4.75 -2.59
C LYS A 32 26.92 5.75 -2.94
N GLU A 33 25.99 5.36 -3.81
CA GLU A 33 24.90 6.24 -4.25
C GLU A 33 23.90 6.54 -3.12
N ARG A 34 23.64 5.58 -2.24
CA ARG A 34 22.56 5.66 -1.25
C ARG A 34 23.00 5.68 0.21
N ASN A 35 24.30 5.54 0.48
CA ASN A 35 24.87 5.46 1.83
C ASN A 35 24.20 4.39 2.72
N ILE A 36 23.93 3.22 2.14
CA ILE A 36 23.29 2.07 2.83
C ILE A 36 24.29 0.97 3.18
N SER A 37 23.89 0.08 4.10
CA SER A 37 24.69 -1.08 4.50
C SER A 37 24.76 -2.14 3.39
N LEU A 38 25.74 -3.06 3.51
CA LEU A 38 25.90 -4.19 2.59
C LEU A 38 24.63 -5.06 2.51
N SER A 39 24.04 -5.39 3.66
CA SER A 39 22.84 -6.22 3.73
C SER A 39 21.64 -5.54 3.07
N GLU A 40 21.49 -4.22 3.24
CA GLU A 40 20.43 -3.45 2.61
C GLU A 40 20.60 -3.41 1.09
N ALA A 41 21.81 -3.12 0.61
CA ALA A 41 22.11 -3.09 -0.83
C ALA A 41 21.86 -4.44 -1.50
N VAL A 42 22.32 -5.54 -0.90
CA VAL A 42 22.08 -6.90 -1.40
C VAL A 42 20.58 -7.22 -1.44
N ASN A 43 19.84 -6.91 -0.37
CA ASN A 43 18.40 -7.16 -0.32
C ASN A 43 17.63 -6.30 -1.33
N GLU A 44 18.06 -5.07 -1.59
CA GLU A 44 17.42 -4.21 -2.59
C GLU A 44 17.62 -4.77 -4.01
N LEU A 45 18.85 -5.11 -4.38
CA LEU A 45 19.14 -5.72 -5.68
C LEU A 45 18.42 -7.06 -5.84
N ALA A 46 18.39 -7.89 -4.79
CA ALA A 46 17.64 -9.15 -4.80
C ALA A 46 16.15 -8.89 -5.04
N ARG A 47 15.54 -7.95 -4.30
CA ARG A 47 14.11 -7.58 -4.48
C ARG A 47 13.82 -7.01 -5.86
N ALA A 48 14.74 -6.25 -6.44
CA ALA A 48 14.60 -5.72 -7.79
C ALA A 48 14.67 -6.83 -8.86
N GLY A 49 15.48 -7.87 -8.62
CA GLY A 49 15.61 -9.04 -9.49
C GLY A 49 14.55 -10.12 -9.29
N LEU A 50 13.83 -10.12 -8.16
CA LEU A 50 12.72 -11.05 -7.96
C LEU A 50 11.68 -10.83 -9.07
N PRO A 51 11.19 -11.89 -9.72
CA PRO A 51 10.10 -11.78 -10.67
C PRO A 51 8.95 -11.10 -9.92
N ARG A 52 8.58 -9.91 -10.38
CA ARG A 52 7.48 -9.17 -9.81
C ARG A 52 6.29 -10.11 -9.93
N GLN A 53 5.77 -10.59 -8.81
CA GLN A 53 4.48 -11.27 -8.76
C GLN A 53 3.40 -10.22 -9.07
N ARG A 54 3.41 -9.70 -10.30
CA ARG A 54 2.21 -9.22 -10.96
C ARG A 54 1.45 -10.48 -11.34
N GLY A 55 0.93 -11.17 -10.33
CA GLY A 55 -0.33 -11.87 -10.54
C GLY A 55 -1.31 -10.84 -11.14
N PRO A 56 -2.26 -11.28 -11.98
CA PRO A 56 -3.24 -10.36 -12.54
C PRO A 56 -3.82 -9.54 -11.40
N ARG A 57 -3.58 -8.21 -11.41
CA ARG A 57 -4.24 -7.33 -10.45
C ARG A 57 -5.72 -7.54 -10.71
N LYS A 58 -6.46 -8.03 -9.71
CA LYS A 58 -7.92 -8.09 -9.83
C LYS A 58 -8.37 -6.68 -10.24
N PRO A 59 -9.13 -6.54 -11.33
CA PRO A 59 -9.71 -5.25 -11.68
C PRO A 59 -10.41 -4.67 -10.45
N PHE A 60 -10.23 -3.37 -10.23
CA PHE A 60 -11.04 -2.70 -9.21
C PHE A 60 -12.49 -2.79 -9.65
N VAL A 61 -13.33 -3.37 -8.80
CA VAL A 61 -14.78 -3.42 -9.00
C VAL A 61 -15.37 -2.49 -7.96
N GLN A 62 -15.96 -1.38 -8.40
CA GLN A 62 -16.69 -0.47 -7.53
C GLN A 62 -17.88 -1.22 -6.93
N GLN A 63 -17.95 -1.28 -5.61
CA GLN A 63 -19.13 -1.78 -4.91
C GLN A 63 -20.12 -0.62 -4.83
N THR A 64 -21.22 -0.74 -5.55
CA THR A 64 -22.35 0.18 -5.46
C THR A 64 -23.39 -0.40 -4.52
N HIS A 65 -23.99 0.45 -3.69
CA HIS A 65 -25.14 0.12 -2.88
C HIS A 65 -26.34 0.90 -3.38
N ASP A 66 -27.52 0.27 -3.34
CA ASP A 66 -28.78 0.95 -3.57
C ASP A 66 -29.06 1.85 -2.35
N LEU A 67 -29.10 3.16 -2.58
CA LEU A 67 -29.41 4.17 -1.57
C LEU A 67 -30.90 4.54 -1.55
N GLY A 68 -31.72 3.87 -2.35
CA GLY A 68 -33.13 4.20 -2.55
C GLY A 68 -33.33 5.41 -3.46
N GLU A 69 -34.53 5.97 -3.41
CA GLU A 69 -34.86 7.17 -4.17
C GLU A 69 -34.12 8.39 -3.62
N MET A 70 -33.59 9.20 -4.52
CA MET A 70 -32.83 10.40 -4.17
C MET A 70 -33.78 11.48 -3.63
N LEU A 71 -33.66 11.77 -2.33
CA LEU A 71 -34.53 12.73 -1.64
C LEU A 71 -34.14 14.19 -1.89
N VAL A 72 -32.88 14.44 -2.28
CA VAL A 72 -32.31 15.78 -2.50
C VAL A 72 -31.35 15.72 -3.70
N ASP A 73 -31.34 16.74 -4.56
CA ASP A 73 -30.39 16.81 -5.69
C ASP A 73 -28.95 16.97 -5.19
N VAL A 74 -28.13 15.93 -5.37
CA VAL A 74 -26.71 15.91 -4.96
C VAL A 74 -25.76 16.45 -6.02
N THR A 75 -26.27 16.94 -7.15
CA THR A 75 -25.47 17.58 -8.21
C THR A 75 -24.99 18.97 -7.77
N CYS A 76 -25.70 19.59 -6.83
CA CYS A 76 -25.35 20.88 -6.22
C CYS A 76 -25.11 20.71 -4.72
N THR A 77 -23.86 20.75 -4.28
CA THR A 77 -23.53 20.56 -2.85
C THR A 77 -24.05 21.69 -1.96
N GLY A 78 -24.31 22.89 -2.49
CA GLY A 78 -24.81 24.02 -1.71
C GLY A 78 -26.23 23.78 -1.18
N GLU A 79 -27.13 23.32 -2.05
CA GLU A 79 -28.52 23.04 -1.68
C GLU A 79 -28.64 21.88 -0.68
N VAL A 80 -27.78 20.87 -0.80
CA VAL A 80 -27.70 19.76 0.17
C VAL A 80 -27.28 20.26 1.56
N LEU A 81 -26.31 21.16 1.63
CA LEU A 81 -25.84 21.71 2.91
C LEU A 81 -26.92 22.58 3.57
N GLU A 82 -27.60 23.44 2.81
CA GLU A 82 -28.72 24.25 3.31
C GLU A 82 -29.89 23.37 3.81
N TYR A 83 -30.19 22.27 3.12
CA TYR A 83 -31.18 21.29 3.56
C TYR A 83 -30.78 20.64 4.89
N LEU A 84 -29.53 20.19 5.03
CA LEU A 84 -29.03 19.59 6.27
C LEU A 84 -29.07 20.57 7.44
N ASP A 85 -28.68 21.82 7.22
CA ASP A 85 -28.79 22.88 8.24
C ASP A 85 -30.25 23.07 8.67
N SER A 86 -31.20 23.05 7.72
CA SER A 86 -32.63 23.21 8.03
C SER A 86 -33.23 22.06 8.88
N LEU A 87 -32.73 20.83 8.71
CA LEU A 87 -33.13 19.69 9.54
C LEU A 87 -32.59 19.77 10.97
N GLU A 88 -31.44 20.42 11.18
CA GLU A 88 -30.86 20.61 12.52
C GLU A 88 -31.68 21.58 13.40
N TYR A 89 -32.50 22.43 12.77
CA TYR A 89 -33.38 23.38 13.47
C TYR A 89 -34.78 22.83 13.80
N ASP A 90 -35.18 21.67 13.25
CA ASP A 90 -36.54 21.12 13.36
C ASP A 90 -36.75 20.15 14.56
N ASP A 91 -35.71 19.97 15.39
CA ASP A 91 -35.73 19.11 16.60
C ASP A 91 -36.01 19.91 17.90
N ARG A 92 -36.77 21.02 17.83
CA ARG A 92 -37.24 21.82 19.00
C ARG A 92 -38.76 21.99 19.06
#